data_AF-A0AAV6X481-F1
#
_entry.id   AF-A0AAV6X481-F1
#
_cell.length_a   1.000
_cell.length_b   1.000
_cell.length_c   1.000
_cell.angle_alpha   90.00
_cell.angle_beta   90.00
_cell.angle_gamma   90.00
#
_symmetry.space_group_name_H-M   'P 1'
#
loop_
_entity.id
_entity.type
_entity.pdbx_description
1 polymer ?
#
loop_
_entity_poly.entity_id
_entity_poly.type
_entity_poly.pdbx_seq_one_letter_code
_entity_poly.pdbx_strand_id
1 'polypeptide(L)'
;MDGGAHGNPRTVEEVFRDFKGRRNGLIKALTAEKENLCLYGLPTETWEVNLPAEEVPPELPEPALGINFARDGMQEKDWLALVAVHSDAWLLSVAFYFGARFGFDKTDRKRLFNMINDLPTIFEVVTGAAKKQVKDKSSVTNHSGSRLKSNTKMGSDMY
;
A
#
# COMPACT_ATOMS: atom_id res chain seq x y z
N MET A 1 9.07 36.35 5.91
CA MET A 1 9.46 34.93 5.76
C MET A 1 8.45 34.13 6.54
N ASP A 2 7.30 33.83 5.92
CA ASP A 2 6.33 32.90 6.47
C ASP A 2 6.82 31.49 6.14
N GLY A 3 7.34 30.81 7.17
CA GLY A 3 7.65 29.39 7.10
C GLY A 3 6.33 28.64 6.97
N GLY A 4 6.02 28.24 5.73
CA GLY A 4 4.87 27.39 5.42
C GLY A 4 4.98 26.08 6.20
N ALA A 5 4.28 26.02 7.33
CA ALA A 5 3.97 24.78 8.03
C ALA A 5 2.99 23.97 7.15
N HIS A 6 3.52 23.36 6.09
CA HIS A 6 2.81 22.27 5.42
C HIS A 6 2.72 21.12 6.42
N GLY A 7 1.48 20.89 6.90
CA GLY A 7 1.18 20.09 8.06
C GLY A 7 1.82 18.71 8.03
N ASN A 8 2.77 18.49 8.94
CA ASN A 8 3.26 17.16 9.26
C ASN A 8 2.05 16.26 9.60
N PRO A 9 1.86 15.13 8.91
CA PRO A 9 0.80 14.17 9.24
C PRO A 9 0.92 13.73 10.70
N ARG A 10 -0.17 13.56 11.45
CA ARG A 10 -0.12 13.19 12.87
C ARG A 10 -0.84 11.90 13.21
N THR A 11 -1.73 11.39 12.36
CA THR A 11 -2.50 10.17 12.66
C THR A 11 -2.22 9.01 11.71
N VAL A 12 -2.55 7.79 12.15
CA VAL A 12 -2.49 6.57 11.33
C VAL A 12 -3.28 6.72 10.03
N GLU A 13 -4.46 7.34 10.09
CA GLU A 13 -5.32 7.58 8.93
C GLU A 13 -4.70 8.56 7.94
N GLU A 14 -3.95 9.56 8.42
CA GLU A 14 -3.28 10.53 7.56
C GLU A 14 -2.07 9.93 6.87
N VAL A 15 -1.26 9.14 7.59
CA VAL A 15 -0.16 8.36 6.98
C VAL A 15 -0.71 7.34 5.98
N PHE A 16 -1.83 6.70 6.29
CA PHE A 16 -2.49 5.80 5.35
C PHE A 16 -3.07 6.54 4.12
N ARG A 17 -3.58 7.76 4.30
CA ARG A 17 -4.04 8.62 3.20
C ARG A 17 -2.88 9.01 2.29
N ASP A 18 -1.74 9.39 2.86
CA ASP A 18 -0.49 9.63 2.12
C ASP A 18 -0.05 8.38 1.33
N PHE A 19 0.02 7.22 2.00
CA PHE A 19 0.32 5.93 1.35
C PHE A 19 -0.59 5.66 0.15
N LYS A 20 -1.91 5.83 0.31
CA LYS A 20 -2.87 5.62 -0.79
C LYS A 20 -2.65 6.59 -1.94
N GLY A 21 -2.37 7.86 -1.64
CA GLY A 21 -2.09 8.88 -2.64
C GLY A 21 -0.92 8.48 -3.54
N ARG A 22 0.21 8.15 -2.89
CA ARG A 22 1.44 7.72 -3.57
C ARG A 22 1.23 6.42 -4.35
N ARG A 23 0.56 5.42 -3.74
CA ARG A 23 0.22 4.15 -4.37
C ARG A 23 -0.60 4.35 -5.64
N ASN A 24 -1.60 5.22 -5.62
CA ASN A 24 -2.44 5.48 -6.79
C ASN A 24 -1.64 6.18 -7.91
N GLY A 25 -0.74 7.10 -7.57
CA GLY A 25 0.19 7.71 -8.53
C GLY A 25 1.08 6.66 -9.21
N LEU A 26 1.67 5.75 -8.43
CA LEU A 26 2.52 4.67 -8.93
C LEU A 26 1.73 3.68 -9.81
N ILE A 27 0.50 3.31 -9.42
CA ILE A 27 -0.36 2.47 -10.26
C ILE A 27 -0.66 3.16 -11.59
N LYS A 28 -1.00 4.46 -11.59
CA LYS A 28 -1.25 5.20 -12.82
C LYS A 28 -0.01 5.18 -13.72
N ALA A 29 1.18 5.46 -13.20
CA ALA A 29 2.39 5.41 -14.00
C ALA A 29 2.66 4.00 -14.58
N LEU A 30 2.48 2.94 -13.79
CA LEU A 30 2.74 1.57 -14.25
C LEU A 30 1.63 0.96 -15.12
N THR A 31 0.46 1.62 -15.23
CA THR A 31 -0.68 1.11 -15.99
C THR A 31 -1.15 2.03 -17.12
N ALA A 32 -0.86 3.32 -17.05
CA ALA A 32 -1.39 4.32 -17.98
C ALA A 32 -0.34 4.87 -18.96
N GLU A 33 0.93 5.13 -18.58
CA GLU A 33 1.87 5.82 -19.49
C GLU A 33 3.35 5.42 -19.37
N LYS A 34 4.02 5.40 -20.53
CA LYS A 34 5.35 4.83 -20.79
C LYS A 34 6.42 5.92 -20.96
N GLU A 35 6.95 6.56 -19.91
CA GLU A 35 8.19 7.35 -20.05
C GLU A 35 9.10 7.29 -18.82
N ASN A 36 10.37 7.64 -19.04
CA ASN A 36 11.55 7.06 -18.41
C ASN A 36 12.16 7.95 -17.31
N LEU A 37 12.43 7.36 -16.13
CA LEU A 37 13.34 7.72 -15.00
C LEU A 37 12.65 7.42 -13.64
N CYS A 38 13.32 7.66 -12.50
CA CYS A 38 12.88 7.21 -11.16
C CYS A 38 11.47 7.70 -10.80
N LEU A 39 10.60 6.76 -10.44
CA LEU A 39 9.18 7.03 -10.27
C LEU A 39 8.85 7.33 -8.81
N TYR A 40 8.40 8.55 -8.54
CA TYR A 40 7.92 9.01 -7.24
C TYR A 40 6.39 9.07 -7.24
N GLY A 41 5.77 8.41 -6.26
CA GLY A 41 4.37 8.65 -5.92
C GLY A 41 4.25 9.86 -4.99
N LEU A 42 3.38 10.80 -5.31
CA LEU A 42 3.11 11.99 -4.48
C LEU A 42 1.81 11.83 -3.68
N PRO A 43 1.67 12.49 -2.52
CA PRO A 43 0.46 12.42 -1.68
C PRO A 43 -0.79 12.95 -2.38
N THR A 44 -0.60 13.76 -3.42
CA THR A 44 -1.61 14.40 -4.27
C THR A 44 -2.18 13.48 -5.36
N GLU A 45 -1.90 12.18 -5.33
CA GLU A 45 -2.32 11.20 -6.36
C GLU A 45 -1.75 11.46 -7.76
N THR A 46 -0.69 12.26 -7.81
CA THR A 46 0.15 12.50 -8.98
C THR A 46 1.45 11.69 -8.87
N TRP A 47 2.19 11.59 -9.97
CA TRP A 47 3.49 10.95 -10.00
C TRP A 47 4.50 11.90 -10.65
N GLU A 48 5.77 11.72 -10.28
CA GLU A 48 6.87 12.49 -10.84
C GLU A 48 8.01 11.55 -11.21
N VAL A 49 8.70 11.91 -12.28
CA VAL A 49 9.90 11.25 -12.77
C VAL A 49 11.07 12.21 -12.59
N ASN A 50 11.98 11.93 -11.65
CA ASN A 50 13.05 12.88 -11.28
C ASN A 50 14.37 12.16 -10.90
N LEU A 51 15.47 12.92 -10.83
CA LEU A 51 16.77 12.45 -10.32
C LEU A 51 16.71 12.21 -8.79
N PRO A 52 17.62 11.40 -8.20
CA PRO A 52 17.72 11.25 -6.75
C PRO A 52 17.93 12.57 -6.02
N ALA A 53 17.57 12.61 -4.73
CA ALA A 53 17.64 13.84 -3.95
C ALA A 53 19.10 14.31 -3.78
N GLU A 54 19.35 15.60 -4.00
CA GLU A 54 20.69 16.19 -3.90
C GLU A 54 21.09 16.49 -2.44
N GLU A 55 20.13 16.58 -1.52
CA GLU A 55 20.38 16.87 -0.10
C GLU A 55 20.84 15.64 0.71
N VAL A 56 21.90 15.83 1.52
CA VAL A 56 22.50 14.78 2.36
C VAL A 56 22.41 15.17 3.84
N PRO A 57 21.72 14.40 4.71
CA PRO A 57 20.92 13.20 4.39
C PRO A 57 19.50 13.54 3.88
N PRO A 58 18.94 12.75 2.96
CA PRO A 58 17.61 12.99 2.41
C PRO A 58 16.50 12.84 3.45
N GLU A 59 15.43 13.63 3.30
CA GLU A 59 14.30 13.62 4.25
C GLU A 59 13.44 12.35 4.14
N LEU A 60 13.28 11.78 2.93
CA LEU A 60 12.50 10.56 2.67
C LEU A 60 13.41 9.42 2.17
N PRO A 61 13.05 8.15 2.44
CA PRO A 61 13.71 7.00 1.79
C PRO A 61 13.67 7.14 0.26
N GLU A 62 14.77 6.84 -0.41
CA GLU A 62 14.84 6.89 -1.88
C GLU A 62 14.22 5.64 -2.53
N PRO A 63 13.52 5.77 -3.67
CA PRO A 63 13.05 4.62 -4.46
C PRO A 63 14.22 3.89 -5.13
N ALA A 64 13.95 2.71 -5.71
CA ALA A 64 14.99 1.95 -6.43
C ALA A 64 15.57 2.75 -7.59
N LEU A 65 16.89 2.98 -7.54
CA LEU A 65 17.66 3.66 -8.58
C LEU A 65 17.97 2.70 -9.74
N GLY A 66 18.05 3.23 -10.97
CA GLY A 66 18.56 2.47 -12.11
C GLY A 66 17.54 1.54 -12.79
N ILE A 67 16.24 1.75 -12.58
CA ILE A 67 15.15 1.00 -13.23
C ILE A 67 15.23 1.04 -14.77
N ASN A 68 15.91 2.03 -15.32
CA ASN A 68 16.18 2.20 -16.75
C ASN A 68 17.23 1.23 -17.31
N PHE A 69 18.16 0.69 -16.51
CA PHE A 69 19.22 -0.18 -17.00
C PHE A 69 18.73 -1.60 -17.33
N ALA A 70 17.69 -2.08 -16.65
CA ALA A 70 17.11 -3.40 -16.88
C ALA A 70 16.05 -3.43 -17.99
N ARG A 71 15.56 -2.25 -18.42
CA ARG A 71 14.38 -2.13 -19.30
C ARG A 71 14.55 -2.86 -20.63
N ASP A 72 15.70 -2.72 -21.27
CA ASP A 72 15.95 -3.30 -22.60
C ASP A 72 16.50 -4.75 -22.50
N GLY A 73 16.76 -5.25 -21.29
CA GLY A 73 17.32 -6.58 -21.01
C GLY A 73 16.31 -7.63 -20.58
N MET A 74 15.01 -7.29 -20.45
CA MET A 74 13.96 -8.21 -20.01
C MET A 74 12.61 -7.91 -20.68
N GLN A 75 11.65 -8.84 -20.60
CA GLN A 75 10.31 -8.61 -21.14
C GLN A 75 9.65 -7.45 -20.38
N GLU A 76 8.95 -6.57 -21.09
CA GLU A 76 8.28 -5.40 -20.53
C GLU A 76 7.40 -5.75 -19.31
N LYS A 77 6.67 -6.88 -19.38
CA LYS A 77 5.84 -7.37 -18.27
C LYS A 77 6.65 -7.68 -17.01
N ASP A 78 7.85 -8.25 -17.17
CA ASP A 78 8.72 -8.69 -16.08
C ASP A 78 9.43 -7.47 -15.50
N TRP A 79 9.79 -6.49 -16.35
CA TRP A 79 10.30 -5.20 -15.94
C TRP A 79 9.26 -4.43 -15.11
N LEU A 80 8.03 -4.30 -15.59
CA LEU A 80 6.94 -3.64 -14.85
C LEU A 80 6.66 -4.34 -13.52
N ALA A 81 6.68 -5.66 -13.48
CA ALA A 81 6.58 -6.44 -12.24
C ALA A 81 7.73 -6.13 -11.26
N LEU A 82 8.96 -6.05 -11.75
CA LEU A 82 10.12 -5.68 -10.94
C LEU A 82 9.95 -4.27 -10.35
N VAL A 83 9.60 -3.28 -11.19
CA VAL A 83 9.34 -1.90 -10.74
C VAL A 83 8.24 -1.88 -9.68
N ALA A 84 7.16 -2.64 -9.88
CA ALA A 84 6.05 -2.72 -8.95
C ALA A 84 6.47 -3.26 -7.57
N VAL A 85 7.24 -4.35 -7.52
CA VAL A 85 7.74 -4.92 -6.24
C VAL A 85 8.62 -3.93 -5.49
N HIS A 86 9.53 -3.25 -6.19
CA HIS A 86 10.37 -2.22 -5.56
C HIS A 86 9.54 -1.02 -5.08
N SER A 87 8.50 -0.65 -5.83
CA SER A 87 7.57 0.43 -5.45
C SER A 87 6.76 0.07 -4.19
N ASP A 88 6.28 -1.17 -4.09
CA ASP A 88 5.58 -1.66 -2.90
C ASP A 88 6.48 -1.59 -1.65
N ALA A 89 7.75 -1.99 -1.77
CA ALA A 89 8.71 -1.90 -0.68
C ALA A 89 9.02 -0.46 -0.28
N TRP A 90 9.17 0.45 -1.25
CA TRP A 90 9.39 1.87 -1.00
C TRP A 90 8.21 2.51 -0.26
N LEU A 91 6.98 2.25 -0.69
CA LEU A 91 5.78 2.76 -0.03
C LEU A 91 5.69 2.31 1.44
N LEU A 92 6.02 1.05 1.71
CA LEU A 92 6.06 0.54 3.08
C LEU A 92 7.13 1.26 3.91
N SER A 93 8.32 1.48 3.33
CA SER A 93 9.40 2.24 3.97
C SER A 93 8.96 3.66 4.34
N VAL A 94 8.35 4.39 3.39
CA VAL A 94 7.86 5.76 3.61
C VAL A 94 6.77 5.81 4.69
N ALA A 95 5.80 4.89 4.64
CA ALA A 95 4.72 4.86 5.63
C ALA A 95 5.26 4.61 7.06
N PHE A 96 6.23 3.72 7.21
CA PHE A 96 6.83 3.42 8.52
C PHE A 96 7.88 4.44 8.97
N TYR A 97 8.54 5.13 8.05
CA TYR A 97 9.35 6.31 8.36
C TYR A 97 8.47 7.40 9.01
N PHE A 98 7.32 7.70 8.40
CA PHE A 98 6.36 8.64 8.99
C PHE A 98 5.81 8.15 10.32
N GLY A 99 5.46 6.86 10.42
CA GLY A 99 5.05 6.27 11.70
C GLY A 99 6.09 6.46 12.80
N ALA A 100 7.38 6.25 12.51
CA ALA A 100 8.46 6.50 13.47
C ALA A 100 8.59 8.00 13.82
N ARG A 101 8.56 8.88 12.81
CA ARG A 101 8.67 10.34 12.98
C ARG A 101 7.53 10.93 13.82
N PHE A 102 6.33 10.33 13.73
CA PHE A 102 5.15 10.77 14.49
C PHE A 102 4.92 10.01 15.80
N GLY A 103 5.85 9.13 16.18
CA GLY A 103 5.82 8.45 17.47
C GLY A 103 4.80 7.32 17.58
N PHE A 104 4.46 6.65 16.46
CA PHE A 104 3.49 5.54 16.46
C PHE A 104 3.96 4.40 17.37
N ASP A 105 3.07 3.99 18.26
CA ASP A 105 3.31 2.87 19.15
C ASP A 105 3.11 1.51 18.45
N LYS A 106 3.16 0.41 19.22
CA LYS A 106 2.95 -0.95 18.67
C LYS A 106 1.56 -1.11 18.05
N THR A 107 0.53 -0.52 18.65
CA THR A 107 -0.86 -0.60 18.22
C THR A 107 -1.07 0.20 16.93
N ASP A 108 -0.53 1.40 16.87
CA ASP A 108 -0.59 2.26 15.69
C ASP A 108 0.09 1.63 14.48
N ARG A 109 1.31 1.10 14.66
CA ARG A 109 2.03 0.39 13.60
C ARG A 109 1.27 -0.83 13.10
N LYS A 110 0.66 -1.61 14.01
CA LYS A 110 -0.17 -2.76 13.65
C LYS A 110 -1.40 -2.32 12.86
N ARG A 111 -2.05 -1.24 13.28
CA ARG A 111 -3.22 -0.68 12.61
C ARG A 111 -2.89 -0.19 11.20
N LEU A 112 -1.80 0.58 11.06
CA LEU A 112 -1.30 1.05 9.77
C LEU A 112 -1.02 -0.11 8.81
N PHE A 113 -0.31 -1.14 9.30
CA PHE A 113 0.01 -2.32 8.50
C PHE A 113 -1.24 -3.06 8.00
N ASN A 114 -2.25 -3.23 8.86
CA ASN A 114 -3.50 -3.86 8.48
C ASN A 114 -4.21 -3.06 7.38
N MET A 115 -4.31 -1.74 7.54
CA MET A 115 -4.93 -0.87 6.53
C MET A 115 -4.20 -0.93 5.18
N ILE A 116 -2.86 -1.00 5.19
CA ILE A 116 -2.05 -1.18 3.99
C ILE A 116 -2.35 -2.54 3.32
N ASN A 117 -2.39 -3.63 4.10
CA ASN A 117 -2.61 -4.99 3.59
C ASN A 117 -4.05 -5.29 3.16
N ASP A 118 -5.02 -4.43 3.51
CA ASP A 118 -6.38 -4.54 2.99
C ASP A 118 -6.46 -4.16 1.50
N LEU A 119 -5.42 -3.50 0.96
CA LEU A 119 -5.29 -3.16 -0.44
C LEU A 119 -4.42 -4.20 -1.18
N PRO A 120 -4.72 -4.51 -2.46
CA PRO A 120 -3.79 -5.28 -3.27
C PRO A 120 -2.50 -4.48 -3.45
N THR A 121 -1.38 -5.19 -3.48
CA THR A 121 -0.08 -4.61 -3.82
C THR A 121 -0.09 -4.06 -5.25
N ILE A 122 0.81 -3.13 -5.56
CA ILE A 122 1.00 -2.64 -6.93
C ILE A 122 1.37 -3.81 -7.84
N PHE A 123 2.24 -4.71 -7.37
CA PHE A 123 2.59 -5.93 -8.09
C PHE A 123 1.36 -6.78 -8.43
N GLU A 124 0.46 -7.03 -7.48
CA GLU A 124 -0.77 -7.80 -7.74
C GLU A 124 -1.71 -7.10 -8.72
N VAL A 125 -1.74 -5.77 -8.74
CA VAL A 125 -2.50 -4.98 -9.71
C VAL A 125 -1.88 -5.10 -11.11
N VAL A 126 -0.59 -4.85 -11.25
CA VAL A 126 0.15 -4.87 -12.52
C VAL A 126 0.17 -6.27 -13.15
N THR A 127 0.30 -7.32 -12.34
CA THR A 127 0.27 -8.72 -12.82
C THR A 127 -1.13 -9.28 -12.99
N GLY A 128 -2.17 -8.55 -12.58
CA GLY A 128 -3.57 -9.00 -12.62
C GLY A 128 -3.94 -10.05 -11.57
N ALA A 129 -3.05 -10.38 -10.63
CA ALA A 129 -3.32 -11.30 -9.52
C ALA A 129 -4.41 -10.79 -8.56
N ALA A 130 -4.59 -9.46 -8.45
CA ALA A 130 -5.61 -8.84 -7.61
C ALA A 130 -7.05 -9.29 -7.98
N LYS A 131 -7.31 -9.56 -9.26
CA LYS A 131 -8.62 -10.04 -9.74
C LYS A 131 -8.94 -11.48 -9.28
N LYS A 132 -7.92 -12.30 -8.97
CA LYS A 132 -8.09 -13.66 -8.44
C LYS A 132 -8.45 -13.63 -6.95
N GLN A 133 -7.80 -12.78 -6.17
CA GLN A 133 -8.04 -12.63 -4.72
C GLN A 133 -9.47 -12.17 -4.37
N VAL A 134 -10.07 -11.26 -5.15
CA VAL A 134 -11.46 -10.80 -4.92
C VAL A 134 -12.46 -11.94 -5.14
N LYS A 135 -12.17 -12.86 -6.07
CA LYS A 135 -13.00 -14.04 -6.33
C LYS A 135 -12.90 -15.08 -5.20
N ASP A 136 -11.74 -15.18 -4.55
CA ASP A 136 -11.51 -16.12 -3.44
C ASP A 136 -11.98 -15.56 -2.07
N LYS A 137 -11.92 -14.25 -1.83
CA LYS A 137 -12.51 -13.65 -0.60
C LYS A 137 -14.04 -13.64 -0.63
N SER A 138 -14.66 -13.56 -1.81
CA SER A 138 -16.13 -13.57 -1.97
C SER A 138 -16.75 -14.97 -1.92
N SER A 139 -15.96 -16.03 -2.09
CA SER A 139 -16.43 -17.41 -1.95
C SER A 139 -16.47 -17.91 -0.49
N VAL A 140 -15.79 -17.23 0.43
CA VAL A 140 -15.65 -17.67 1.84
C VAL A 140 -16.79 -17.13 2.75
N THR A 141 -17.62 -16.19 2.31
CA THR A 141 -18.65 -15.55 3.16
C THR A 141 -20.09 -16.06 2.99
N ASN A 142 -20.34 -17.12 2.21
CA ASN A 142 -21.70 -17.58 1.88
C ASN A 142 -22.17 -18.89 2.55
N HIS A 143 -21.68 -19.22 3.76
CA HIS A 143 -22.27 -20.29 4.57
C HIS A 143 -22.51 -19.88 6.02
N SER A 144 -23.58 -19.13 6.26
CA SER A 144 -24.35 -19.27 7.52
C SER A 144 -25.79 -18.78 7.31
N GLY A 145 -26.55 -19.57 6.57
CA GLY A 145 -27.98 -19.40 6.41
C GLY A 145 -28.77 -19.99 7.58
N SER A 146 -29.55 -19.12 8.22
CA SER A 146 -30.90 -19.36 8.75
C SER A 146 -31.12 -19.87 10.19
N ARG A 147 -31.71 -18.95 10.97
CA ARG A 147 -32.92 -19.05 11.82
C ARG A 147 -32.97 -20.00 13.03
N LEU A 148 -32.98 -19.32 14.19
CA LEU A 148 -34.03 -19.35 15.23
C LEU A 148 -34.66 -20.69 15.62
N LYS A 149 -34.45 -21.10 16.88
CA LYS A 149 -35.56 -21.46 17.79
C LYS A 149 -35.08 -21.47 19.25
N SER A 150 -35.63 -20.53 20.03
CA SER A 150 -35.75 -20.61 21.48
C SER A 150 -36.69 -21.75 21.86
N ASN A 151 -36.28 -22.62 22.78
CA ASN A 151 -37.24 -23.24 23.71
C ASN A 151 -36.58 -23.72 25.01
N THR A 152 -37.22 -23.30 26.09
CA THR A 152 -37.05 -23.67 27.50
C THR A 152 -37.43 -25.14 27.74
N LYS A 153 -36.66 -25.84 28.59
CA LYS A 153 -37.17 -26.76 29.63
C LYS A 153 -36.02 -27.24 30.53
N MET A 154 -35.99 -26.73 31.76
CA MET A 154 -35.43 -27.47 32.90
C MET A 154 -36.36 -28.65 33.22
N GLY A 155 -35.79 -29.82 33.48
CA GLY A 155 -36.53 -30.98 33.95
C GLY A 155 -35.69 -32.26 34.01
N SER A 156 -35.24 -32.58 35.23
CA SER A 156 -35.17 -33.91 35.88
C SER A 156 -34.31 -35.06 35.31
N ASP A 157 -33.32 -35.43 36.13
CA ASP A 157 -32.98 -36.77 36.68
C ASP A 157 -32.22 -37.87 35.90
N MET A 158 -31.37 -38.53 36.71
CA MET A 158 -30.65 -39.82 36.60
C MET A 158 -29.31 -39.79 35.84
N TYR A 159 -28.18 -40.27 36.37
CA TYR A 159 -27.84 -41.23 37.44
C TYR A 159 -26.73 -40.70 38.36
#